data_AF-A0A7C6DLI2-F1
#
_entry.id   AF-A0A7C6DLI2-F1
#
_cell.length_a   1.000
_cell.length_b   1.000
_cell.length_c   1.000
_cell.angle_alpha   90.00
_cell.angle_beta   90.00
_cell.angle_gamma   90.00
#
_symmetry.space_group_name_H-M   'P 1'
#
loop_
_entity.id
_entity.type
_entity.pdbx_description
1 polymer ?
#
loop_
_entity_poly.entity_id
_entity_poly.type
_entity_poly.pdbx_seq_one_letter_code
_entity_poly.pdbx_strand_id
1 'polypeptide(L)'
;MPSTDGITDRVIIFDTTLRDGEQSPGCTLNTEEKVAIAHQLARLGVDVIEGGFPASSPGDFDAVSRIAAEVRDATVCGLARAVPLDIERA
;
A
#
# COMPACT_ATOMS: atom_id res chain seq x y z
N MET A 1 0.17 -37.94 -11.18
CA MET A 1 0.68 -36.56 -11.08
C MET A 1 -0.54 -35.67 -11.04
N PRO A 2 -0.79 -34.88 -9.97
CA PRO A 2 -1.92 -33.95 -9.98
C PRO A 2 -1.67 -32.90 -11.07
N SER A 3 -2.70 -32.58 -11.85
CA SER A 3 -2.68 -31.60 -12.93
C SER A 3 -2.45 -30.19 -12.38
N THR A 4 -1.57 -29.42 -13.03
CA THR A 4 -1.19 -28.04 -12.66
C THR A 4 -2.22 -26.98 -13.07
N ASP A 5 -3.45 -27.37 -13.44
CA ASP A 5 -4.53 -26.50 -13.97
C ASP A 5 -5.13 -25.50 -12.95
N GLY A 6 -4.39 -25.15 -11.90
CA GLY A 6 -4.78 -24.14 -10.92
C GLY A 6 -3.62 -23.29 -10.38
N ILE A 7 -2.38 -23.53 -10.82
CA ILE A 7 -1.25 -22.67 -10.46
C ILE A 7 -1.15 -21.61 -11.57
N THR A 8 -1.59 -20.40 -11.28
CA THR A 8 -1.31 -19.27 -12.15
C THR A 8 0.17 -18.92 -12.02
N ASP A 9 0.95 -18.98 -13.11
CA ASP A 9 2.36 -18.57 -13.14
C ASP A 9 2.57 -17.05 -12.91
N ARG A 10 1.49 -16.29 -12.71
CA ARG A 10 1.54 -14.86 -12.42
C ARG A 10 2.03 -14.64 -10.98
N VAL A 11 3.16 -13.95 -10.86
CA VAL A 11 3.65 -13.40 -9.60
C VAL A 11 2.95 -12.07 -9.33
N ILE A 12 2.50 -11.88 -8.09
CA ILE A 12 1.92 -10.63 -7.62
C ILE A 12 3.02 -9.79 -6.98
N ILE A 13 3.18 -8.56 -7.44
CA ILE A 13 4.13 -7.59 -6.90
C ILE A 13 3.43 -6.73 -5.87
N PHE A 14 3.81 -6.93 -4.61
CA PHE A 14 3.39 -6.13 -3.47
C PHE A 14 4.51 -5.16 -3.11
N ASP A 15 4.28 -3.86 -3.30
CA ASP A 15 5.23 -2.81 -2.98
C ASP A 15 4.91 -2.18 -1.62
N THR A 16 5.93 -2.07 -0.75
CA THR A 16 5.83 -1.48 0.60
C THR A 16 6.68 -0.21 0.74
N THR A 17 7.05 0.43 -0.38
CA THR A 17 7.86 1.65 -0.37
C THR A 17 7.25 2.76 0.49
N LEU A 18 5.91 2.90 0.46
CA LEU A 18 5.18 3.94 1.19
C LEU A 18 4.89 3.60 2.66
N ARG A 19 5.24 2.40 3.14
CA ARG A 19 5.07 1.98 4.54
C ARG A 19 6.37 1.53 5.17
N ASP A 20 6.95 0.41 4.73
CA ASP A 20 8.20 -0.09 5.32
C ASP A 20 9.40 0.75 4.84
N GLY A 21 9.36 1.22 3.59
CA GLY A 21 10.40 2.10 3.03
C GLY A 21 10.52 3.43 3.78
N GLU A 22 9.39 4.09 4.08
CA GLU A 22 9.38 5.39 4.78
C GLU A 22 9.87 5.32 6.23
N GLN A 23 9.92 4.13 6.85
CA GLN A 23 10.43 3.95 8.20
C GLN A 23 11.97 4.03 8.27
N SER A 24 12.64 4.10 7.11
CA SER A 24 14.08 4.31 7.04
C SER A 24 14.46 5.70 7.56
N PRO A 25 15.55 5.84 8.34
CA PRO A 25 16.00 7.14 8.84
C PRO A 25 16.25 8.14 7.69
N GLY A 26 15.58 9.29 7.75
CA GLY A 26 15.70 10.34 6.73
C GLY A 26 14.77 10.18 5.51
N CYS A 27 13.90 9.17 5.49
CA CYS A 27 12.96 8.90 4.40
C CYS A 27 11.50 9.25 4.75
N THR A 28 11.28 10.16 5.69
CA THR A 28 9.92 10.61 6.07
C THR A 28 9.25 11.29 4.88
N LEU A 29 8.11 10.75 4.45
CA LEU A 29 7.32 11.27 3.34
C LEU A 29 6.13 12.07 3.87
N ASN A 30 5.87 13.22 3.26
CA ASN A 30 4.59 13.91 3.43
C ASN A 30 3.51 13.34 2.51
N THR A 31 2.25 13.72 2.72
CA THR A 31 1.10 13.22 1.96
C THR A 31 1.24 13.41 0.45
N GLU A 32 1.72 14.57 -0.02
CA GLU A 32 1.88 14.83 -1.45
C GLU A 32 2.97 13.95 -2.06
N GLU A 33 4.08 13.75 -1.34
CA GLU A 33 5.16 12.86 -1.75
C GLU A 33 4.66 11.40 -1.84
N LYS A 34 3.90 10.94 -0.84
CA LYS A 34 3.29 9.61 -0.86
C LYS A 34 2.37 9.42 -2.06
N VAL A 35 1.48 10.39 -2.33
CA VAL A 35 0.57 10.35 -3.48
C VAL A 35 1.34 10.35 -4.80
N ALA A 36 2.34 11.21 -4.95
CA ALA A 36 3.17 11.27 -6.15
C ALA A 36 3.88 9.94 -6.42
N ILE A 37 4.47 9.33 -5.39
CA ILE A 37 5.13 8.02 -5.49
C ILE A 37 4.10 6.92 -5.78
N ALA A 38 2.92 6.95 -5.15
CA ALA A 38 1.85 5.97 -5.41
C ALA A 38 1.43 5.96 -6.89
N HIS A 39 1.29 7.13 -7.51
CA HIS A 39 1.05 7.24 -8.95
C HIS A 39 2.19 6.65 -9.78
N GLN A 40 3.45 6.83 -9.35
CA GLN A 40 4.58 6.20 -10.06
C GLN A 40 4.61 4.69 -9.91
N LEU A 41 4.30 4.16 -8.72
CA LEU A 41 4.20 2.72 -8.48
C LEU A 41 3.07 2.09 -9.30
N ALA A 42 1.91 2.75 -9.39
CA ALA A 42 0.81 2.32 -10.25
C ALA A 42 1.24 2.32 -11.73
N ARG A 43 1.95 3.35 -12.19
CA ARG A 43 2.52 3.40 -13.56
C ARG A 43 3.59 2.35 -13.82
N LEU A 44 4.35 1.96 -12.80
CA LEU A 44 5.31 0.86 -12.88
C LEU A 44 4.61 -0.50 -13.08
N GLY A 45 3.34 -0.60 -12.68
CA GLY A 45 2.52 -1.79 -12.82
C GLY A 45 2.63 -2.77 -11.65
N VAL A 46 2.88 -2.25 -10.44
CA VAL A 46 2.78 -3.09 -9.23
C VAL A 46 1.33 -3.47 -8.98
N ASP A 47 1.08 -4.67 -8.47
CA ASP A 47 -0.28 -5.16 -8.25
C ASP A 47 -0.89 -4.60 -6.96
N VAL A 48 -0.06 -4.39 -5.92
CA VAL A 48 -0.48 -3.87 -4.62
C VAL A 48 0.49 -2.80 -4.13
N ILE A 49 -0.05 -1.72 -3.57
CA ILE A 49 0.69 -0.63 -2.92
C ILE A 49 0.27 -0.59 -1.46
N GLU A 50 1.18 -0.86 -0.52
CA GLU A 50 0.97 -0.61 0.91
C GLU A 50 1.19 0.88 1.20
N GLY A 51 0.10 1.63 1.26
CA GLY A 51 0.12 3.10 1.31
C GLY A 51 0.53 3.70 2.66
N GLY A 52 0.58 2.89 3.72
CA GLY A 52 0.92 3.34 5.07
C GLY A 52 0.22 2.54 6.16
N PHE A 53 0.17 3.10 7.36
CA PHE A 53 -0.51 2.54 8.53
C PHE A 53 -1.62 3.48 9.00
N PRO A 54 -2.88 3.34 8.53
CA PRO A 54 -3.96 4.29 8.81
C PRO A 54 -4.25 4.56 10.31
N ALA A 55 -3.97 3.61 11.20
CA ALA A 55 -4.18 3.77 12.64
C ALA A 55 -3.01 4.45 13.38
N SER A 56 -1.87 4.71 12.74
CA SER A 56 -0.71 5.37 13.38
C SER A 56 -0.99 6.84 13.68
N SER A 57 -1.62 7.56 12.74
CA SER A 57 -1.86 9.00 12.83
C SER A 57 -3.00 9.45 11.89
N PRO A 58 -3.65 10.59 12.15
CA PRO A 58 -4.59 11.19 11.21
C PRO A 58 -3.95 11.48 9.84
N GLY A 59 -2.68 11.89 9.81
CA GLY A 59 -1.96 12.16 8.58
C GLY A 59 -1.75 10.92 7.70
N ASP A 60 -1.45 9.77 8.32
CA ASP A 60 -1.36 8.50 7.61
C ASP A 60 -2.72 8.03 7.09
N PHE A 61 -3.77 8.20 7.89
CA PHE A 61 -5.14 7.92 7.45
C PHE A 61 -5.52 8.75 6.21
N ASP A 62 -5.26 10.06 6.25
CA ASP A 62 -5.57 10.97 5.14
C ASP A 62 -4.74 10.63 3.89
N ALA A 63 -3.46 10.29 4.07
CA ALA A 63 -2.60 9.88 2.97
C ALA A 63 -3.08 8.59 2.29
N VAL A 64 -3.36 7.53 3.06
CA VAL A 64 -3.85 6.25 2.53
C VAL A 64 -5.22 6.44 1.87
N SER A 65 -6.12 7.20 2.49
CA SER A 65 -7.44 7.51 1.93
C SER A 65 -7.34 8.23 0.59
N ARG A 66 -6.42 9.20 0.47
CA ARG A 66 -6.20 9.94 -0.77
C ARG A 66 -5.59 9.06 -1.86
N ILE A 67 -4.60 8.23 -1.53
CA ILE A 67 -4.03 7.25 -2.46
C ILE A 67 -5.13 6.31 -2.97
N ALA A 68 -5.98 5.79 -2.08
CA ALA A 68 -7.11 4.92 -2.45
C ALA A 68 -8.16 5.61 -3.34
N ALA A 69 -8.34 6.93 -3.20
CA ALA A 69 -9.25 7.69 -4.05
C ALA A 69 -8.67 7.97 -5.45
N GLU A 70 -7.36 8.12 -5.57
CA GLU A 70 -6.69 8.55 -6.79
C GLU A 70 -6.12 7.39 -7.63
N VAL A 71 -5.58 6.34 -7.01
CA VAL A 71 -4.96 5.21 -7.69
C VAL A 71 -6.02 4.17 -8.05
N ARG A 72 -6.11 3.82 -9.35
CA ARG A 72 -7.11 2.86 -9.88
C ARG A 72 -6.49 1.59 -10.46
N ASP A 73 -5.22 1.64 -10.83
CA ASP A 73 -4.55 0.55 -11.58
C ASP A 73 -3.82 -0.44 -10.67
N ALA A 74 -3.82 -0.21 -9.35
CA ALA A 74 -3.24 -1.08 -8.33
C ALA A 74 -4.17 -1.19 -7.12
N THR A 75 -4.09 -2.31 -6.39
CA THR A 75 -4.79 -2.47 -5.12
C THR A 75 -4.10 -1.64 -4.05
N VAL A 76 -4.84 -0.81 -3.32
CA VAL A 76 -4.30 -0.05 -2.19
C VAL A 76 -4.50 -0.84 -0.89
N CYS A 77 -3.44 -0.96 -0.11
CA CYS A 77 -3.40 -1.70 1.16
C CYS A 77 -3.00 -0.77 2.30
N GLY A 78 -3.67 -0.86 3.45
CA GLY A 78 -3.28 -0.22 4.70
C GLY A 78 -2.86 -1.28 5.74
N LEU A 79 -1.74 -1.04 6.44
CA LEU A 79 -1.33 -1.89 7.55
C LEU A 79 -2.31 -1.74 8.72
N ALA A 80 -2.63 -2.84 9.41
CA ALA A 80 -3.34 -2.81 10.68
C ALA A 80 -2.66 -3.77 11.68
N ARG A 81 -2.57 -3.40 12.96
CA ARG A 81 -2.28 -4.38 14.02
C ARG A 81 -3.49 -5.31 14.18
N ALA A 82 -3.28 -6.47 14.79
CA ALA A 82 -4.33 -7.45 15.06
C ALA A 82 -5.25 -7.04 16.24
N VAL A 83 -5.84 -5.85 16.17
CA VAL A 83 -6.79 -5.30 17.14
C VAL A 83 -7.99 -4.68 16.41
N PRO A 84 -9.23 -4.81 16.92
CA PRO A 84 -10.43 -4.38 16.20
C PRO A 84 -10.39 -2.92 15.72
N LEU A 85 -9.92 -2.02 16.58
CA LEU A 85 -9.86 -0.58 16.27
C LEU A 85 -8.95 -0.26 15.08
N ASP A 86 -7.83 -0.97 14.93
CA ASP A 86 -6.92 -0.76 13.81
C ASP A 86 -7.53 -1.29 12.50
N ILE A 87 -8.24 -2.42 12.57
CA ILE A 87 -8.94 -3.01 11.42
C ILE A 87 -10.09 -2.12 10.96
N GLU A 88 -10.85 -1.53 11.88
CA GLU A 88 -11.93 -0.58 11.57
C GLU A 88 -11.40 0.73 10.98
N ARG A 89 -10.15 1.08 11.27
CA ARG A 89 -9.52 2.32 10.82
C ARG A 89 -8.79 2.18 9.48
N ALA A 90 -8.42 0.97 9.08
CA ALA A 90 -7.73 0.68 7.83
C ALA A 90 -8.71 0.53 6.66
#